data_AF-A0ABD7SE48-F1
#
_entry.id   AF-A0ABD7SE48-F1
#
_cell.length_a   1.000
_cell.length_b   1.000
_cell.length_c   1.000
_cell.angle_alpha   90.00
_cell.angle_beta   90.00
_cell.angle_gamma   90.00
#
_symmetry.space_group_name_H-M   'P 1'
#
loop_
_entity.id
_entity.type
_entity.pdbx_description
1 polymer ?
#
loop_
_entity_poly.entity_id
_entity_poly.type
_entity_poly.pdbx_seq_one_letter_code
_entity_poly.pdbx_strand_id
1 'polypeptide(L)'
;MIEEAYFKNFVRTPEVIDETAGGQLWRSLSDLQDTIWIFQQSATELFDEISVFADRSRDAAFWRQVNSSQADNHTREVKKCIFNCTSSLMTLVDHARSFQEKYPVNGYLDKKGEVFPSGLHAFLQGFRNYNTHWRVAEANWNIIHDFETRAREVRFFITQKELFRWTGWNTGAKEYIAKSSDPVDVRHIFSQYRKCVHRFYSWHWGEVLSRYAETYQPYLYYKRVLRGIRKKLLWNMLLTHAPKDANPYAYIGKYLSKEQIEKLLALQSRSEAQVDALIEMLDMHEFCGPEMRAKAVSIFQGSKSCPMPTSD
;
A
#
# COMPACT_ATOMS: atom_id res chain seq x y z
N MET A 1 10.40 -29.76 -15.32
CA MET A 1 9.08 -29.86 -14.65
C MET A 1 8.22 -28.59 -14.75
N ILE A 2 8.56 -27.42 -14.15
CA ILE A 2 7.71 -26.19 -14.26
C ILE A 2 7.77 -25.58 -15.66
N GLU A 3 8.95 -25.51 -16.27
CA GLU A 3 9.13 -25.01 -17.65
C GLU A 3 8.32 -25.86 -18.64
N GLU A 4 8.46 -27.19 -18.57
CA GLU A 4 7.66 -28.12 -19.36
C GLU A 4 6.15 -27.97 -19.13
N ALA A 5 5.70 -27.83 -17.88
CA ALA A 5 4.29 -27.61 -17.57
C ALA A 5 3.78 -26.30 -18.17
N TYR A 6 4.58 -25.22 -18.08
CA TYR A 6 4.25 -23.93 -18.65
C TYR A 6 4.11 -23.99 -20.17
N PHE A 7 5.03 -24.66 -20.87
CA PHE A 7 4.96 -24.84 -22.32
C PHE A 7 3.84 -25.77 -22.77
N LYS A 8 3.39 -26.70 -21.90
CA LYS A 8 2.19 -27.52 -22.15
C LYS A 8 0.91 -26.71 -22.00
N ASN A 9 0.83 -25.79 -21.03
CA ASN A 9 -0.33 -24.92 -20.84
C ASN A 9 0.03 -23.59 -20.17
N PHE A 10 0.12 -22.54 -20.99
CA PHE A 10 0.54 -21.20 -20.58
C PHE A 10 -0.46 -20.47 -19.68
N VAL A 11 -1.74 -20.85 -19.71
CA VAL A 11 -2.82 -20.25 -18.92
C VAL A 11 -2.98 -21.00 -17.61
N ARG A 12 -3.02 -22.34 -17.65
CA ARG A 12 -3.31 -23.16 -16.48
C ARG A 12 -2.16 -23.22 -15.48
N THR A 13 -0.91 -23.20 -15.94
CA THR A 13 0.25 -23.32 -15.04
C THR A 13 0.31 -22.19 -14.00
N PRO A 14 0.12 -20.90 -14.36
CA PRO A 14 -0.03 -19.82 -13.38
C PRO A 14 -1.17 -20.04 -12.37
N GLU A 15 -2.34 -20.47 -12.83
CA GLU A 15 -3.51 -20.70 -11.97
C GLU A 15 -3.24 -21.78 -10.94
N VAL A 16 -2.66 -22.91 -11.36
CA VAL A 16 -2.32 -24.02 -10.46
C VAL A 16 -1.33 -23.59 -9.39
N ILE A 17 -0.34 -22.75 -9.74
CA ILE A 17 0.58 -22.17 -8.76
C ILE A 17 -0.20 -21.32 -7.73
N ASP A 18 -1.13 -20.50 -8.19
CA ASP A 18 -1.97 -19.64 -7.34
C ASP A 18 -3.02 -20.42 -6.52
N GLU A 19 -3.38 -21.64 -6.93
CA GLU A 19 -4.29 -22.54 -6.22
C GLU A 19 -3.60 -23.34 -5.10
N THR A 20 -2.27 -23.40 -5.07
CA THR A 20 -1.51 -24.05 -3.98
C THR A 20 -1.86 -23.45 -2.61
N ALA A 21 -1.65 -24.21 -1.53
CA ALA A 21 -1.86 -23.70 -0.17
C ALA A 21 -1.07 -22.41 0.09
N GLY A 22 0.18 -22.34 -0.39
CA GLY A 22 1.00 -21.13 -0.34
C GLY A 22 0.43 -19.96 -1.14
N GLY A 23 -0.10 -20.21 -2.33
CA GLY A 23 -0.73 -19.18 -3.16
C GLY A 23 -2.02 -18.63 -2.54
N GLN A 24 -2.85 -19.50 -1.97
CA GLN A 24 -4.05 -19.08 -1.25
C GLN A 24 -3.72 -18.28 0.02
N LEU A 25 -2.70 -18.69 0.77
CA LEU A 25 -2.22 -17.95 1.93
C LEU A 25 -1.70 -16.58 1.52
N TRP A 26 -0.82 -16.52 0.52
CA TRP A 26 -0.22 -15.27 0.06
C TRP A 26 -1.27 -14.30 -0.47
N ARG A 27 -2.29 -14.79 -1.20
CA ARG A 27 -3.42 -13.98 -1.64
C ARG A 27 -4.22 -13.44 -0.46
N SER A 28 -4.67 -14.29 0.47
CA SER A 28 -5.43 -13.84 1.64
C SER A 28 -4.64 -12.83 2.49
N LEU A 29 -3.32 -13.00 2.54
CA LEU A 29 -2.41 -12.11 3.23
C LEU A 29 -2.29 -10.75 2.51
N SER A 30 -2.23 -10.75 1.18
CA SER A 30 -2.32 -9.54 0.34
C SER A 30 -3.67 -8.83 0.51
N ASP A 31 -4.78 -9.56 0.50
CA ASP A 31 -6.12 -8.99 0.69
C ASP A 31 -6.23 -8.28 2.05
N LEU A 32 -5.64 -8.86 3.10
CA LEU A 32 -5.56 -8.22 4.42
C LEU A 32 -4.71 -6.94 4.37
N GLN A 33 -3.55 -6.96 3.69
CA GLN A 33 -2.72 -5.76 3.51
C GLN A 33 -3.46 -4.65 2.77
N ASP A 34 -4.24 -4.98 1.74
CA ASP A 34 -5.04 -4.01 1.00
C ASP A 34 -6.06 -3.34 1.91
N THR A 35 -6.78 -4.10 2.75
CA THR A 35 -7.74 -3.51 3.72
C THR A 35 -7.06 -2.64 4.78
N ILE A 36 -5.84 -2.99 5.22
CA ILE A 36 -5.03 -2.15 6.12
C ILE A 36 -4.69 -0.84 5.41
N TRP A 37 -4.24 -0.90 4.16
CA TRP A 37 -3.89 0.27 3.36
C TRP A 37 -5.12 1.17 3.14
N ILE A 38 -6.27 0.62 2.76
CA ILE A 38 -7.53 1.38 2.56
C ILE A 38 -7.90 2.16 3.83
N PHE A 39 -7.83 1.53 5.00
CA PHE A 39 -8.10 2.21 6.27
C PHE A 39 -7.06 3.32 6.56
N GLN A 40 -5.77 3.07 6.33
CA GLN A 40 -4.72 4.07 6.52
C GLN A 40 -4.86 5.27 5.58
N GLN A 41 -5.26 5.04 4.32
CA GLN A 41 -5.55 6.11 3.36
C GLN A 41 -6.78 6.90 3.77
N SER A 42 -7.87 6.23 4.14
CA SER A 42 -9.08 6.90 4.65
C SER A 42 -8.77 7.83 5.82
N ALA A 43 -7.93 7.37 6.76
CA ALA A 43 -7.48 8.20 7.88
C ALA A 43 -6.56 9.35 7.45
N THR A 44 -5.75 9.16 6.40
CA THR A 44 -4.89 10.21 5.84
C THR A 44 -5.75 11.31 5.20
N GLU A 45 -6.71 10.93 4.35
CA GLU A 45 -7.67 11.86 3.75
C GLU A 45 -8.42 12.68 4.80
N LEU A 46 -8.85 12.05 5.90
CA LEU A 46 -9.47 12.76 7.02
C LEU A 46 -8.53 13.82 7.63
N PHE A 47 -7.26 13.46 7.88
CA PHE A 47 -6.30 14.40 8.47
C PHE A 47 -5.91 15.52 7.52
N ASP A 48 -5.81 15.21 6.22
CA ASP A 48 -5.51 16.18 5.18
C ASP A 48 -6.65 17.17 5.05
N GLU A 49 -7.90 16.72 5.02
CA GLU A 49 -9.07 17.59 4.94
C GLU A 49 -9.17 18.53 6.16
N ILE A 50 -8.94 18.01 7.37
CA ILE A 50 -8.86 18.84 8.59
C ILE A 50 -7.74 19.88 8.48
N SER A 51 -6.58 19.51 7.91
CA SER A 51 -5.43 20.42 7.74
C SER A 51 -5.70 21.47 6.66
N VAL A 52 -6.34 21.10 5.56
CA VAL A 52 -6.76 22.00 4.48
C VAL A 52 -7.76 23.03 5.01
N PHE A 53 -8.76 22.61 5.78
CA PHE A 53 -9.67 23.56 6.45
C PHE A 53 -8.89 24.47 7.39
N ALA A 54 -7.96 23.92 8.20
CA ALA A 54 -7.17 24.69 9.14
C ALA A 54 -6.34 25.78 8.46
N ASP A 55 -5.76 25.49 7.30
CA ASP A 55 -4.97 26.44 6.52
C ASP A 55 -5.85 27.48 5.81
N ARG A 56 -6.90 27.05 5.11
CA ARG A 56 -7.81 27.95 4.37
C ARG A 56 -8.52 28.94 5.27
N SER A 57 -8.93 28.48 6.47
CA SER A 57 -9.61 29.30 7.46
C SER A 57 -8.75 30.41 8.08
N ARG A 58 -7.44 30.48 7.75
CA ARG A 58 -6.57 31.61 8.09
C ARG A 58 -6.79 32.83 7.18
N ASP A 59 -7.27 32.62 5.95
CA ASP A 59 -7.52 33.70 5.01
C ASP A 59 -8.83 34.42 5.35
N ALA A 60 -8.79 35.74 5.51
CA ALA A 60 -9.98 36.56 5.72
C ALA A 60 -11.00 36.44 4.56
N ALA A 61 -10.53 36.14 3.34
CA ALA A 61 -11.40 35.91 2.19
C ALA A 61 -12.28 34.67 2.37
N PHE A 62 -11.80 33.63 3.08
CA PHE A 62 -12.56 32.40 3.37
C PHE A 62 -13.87 32.71 4.10
N TRP A 63 -13.88 33.72 4.97
CA TRP A 63 -15.02 34.09 5.82
C TRP A 63 -15.97 35.12 5.19
N ARG A 64 -15.70 35.60 3.97
CA ARG A 64 -16.58 36.56 3.29
C ARG A 64 -17.90 35.88 2.93
N GLN A 65 -19.00 36.64 2.93
CA GLN A 65 -20.34 36.12 2.64
C GLN A 65 -20.45 35.40 1.27
N VAL A 66 -19.70 35.87 0.26
CA VAL A 66 -19.61 35.22 -1.06
C VAL A 66 -19.07 33.78 -0.99
N ASN A 67 -18.32 33.46 0.07
CA ASN A 67 -17.72 32.17 0.35
C ASN A 67 -18.42 31.44 1.51
N SER A 68 -19.64 31.85 1.90
CA SER A 68 -20.35 31.32 3.07
C SER A 68 -20.51 29.80 3.06
N SER A 69 -20.56 29.15 1.90
CA SER A 69 -20.65 27.69 1.76
C SER A 69 -19.32 26.95 1.92
N GLN A 70 -18.18 27.64 1.94
CA GLN A 70 -16.86 26.98 1.99
C GLN A 70 -16.68 26.17 3.28
N ALA A 71 -17.05 26.75 4.43
CA ALA A 71 -16.96 26.07 5.71
C ALA A 71 -17.89 24.84 5.78
N ASP A 72 -19.08 24.96 5.21
CA ASP A 72 -20.05 23.86 5.13
C ASP A 72 -19.57 22.75 4.20
N ASN A 73 -18.95 23.10 3.07
CA ASN A 73 -18.35 22.13 2.14
C ASN A 73 -17.25 21.31 2.83
N HIS A 74 -16.31 21.97 3.50
CA HIS A 74 -15.27 21.29 4.26
C HIS A 74 -15.86 20.44 5.40
N THR A 75 -16.89 20.93 6.10
CA THR A 75 -17.60 20.15 7.12
C THR A 75 -18.20 18.88 6.52
N ARG A 76 -18.81 18.97 5.34
CA ARG A 76 -19.36 17.84 4.61
C ARG A 76 -18.29 16.85 4.15
N GLU A 77 -17.14 17.34 3.71
CA GLU A 77 -15.99 16.51 3.35
C GLU A 77 -15.44 15.76 4.57
N VAL A 78 -15.30 16.40 5.74
CA VAL A 78 -14.92 15.71 6.98
C VAL A 78 -15.95 14.66 7.37
N LYS A 79 -17.26 14.93 7.23
CA LYS A 79 -18.32 13.91 7.46
C LYS A 79 -18.15 12.70 6.54
N LYS A 80 -17.85 12.92 5.25
CA LYS A 80 -17.54 11.86 4.28
C LYS A 80 -16.31 11.05 4.72
N CYS A 81 -15.23 11.72 5.11
CA CYS A 81 -14.01 11.06 5.58
C CYS A 81 -14.24 10.25 6.85
N ILE A 82 -15.03 10.73 7.81
CA ILE A 82 -15.42 9.97 9.01
C ILE A 82 -16.17 8.68 8.64
N PHE A 83 -17.14 8.80 7.72
CA PHE A 83 -17.89 7.64 7.22
C PHE A 83 -16.96 6.61 6.56
N ASN A 84 -16.05 7.06 5.71
CA ASN A 84 -15.07 6.19 5.04
C ASN A 84 -14.10 5.54 6.04
N CYS A 85 -13.60 6.28 7.02
CA CYS A 85 -12.72 5.75 8.06
C CYS A 85 -13.40 4.65 8.89
N THR A 86 -14.62 4.89 9.35
CA THR A 86 -15.35 3.90 10.15
C THR A 86 -15.77 2.68 9.34
N SER A 87 -16.13 2.86 8.06
CA SER A 87 -16.48 1.77 7.15
C SER A 87 -15.26 0.89 6.83
N SER A 88 -14.15 1.50 6.40
CA SER A 88 -12.90 0.78 6.11
C SER A 88 -12.32 0.07 7.33
N LEU A 89 -12.44 0.69 8.53
CA LEU A 89 -12.07 0.04 9.79
C LEU A 89 -12.85 -1.25 10.01
N MET A 90 -14.17 -1.25 9.80
CA MET A 90 -14.98 -2.44 10.01
C MET A 90 -14.65 -3.53 8.99
N THR A 91 -14.45 -3.17 7.71
CA THR A 91 -13.97 -4.09 6.68
C THR A 91 -12.64 -4.74 7.08
N LEU A 92 -11.68 -3.95 7.56
CA LEU A 92 -10.40 -4.47 8.07
C LEU A 92 -10.61 -5.47 9.22
N VAL A 93 -11.52 -5.18 10.16
CA VAL A 93 -11.80 -6.10 11.27
C VAL A 93 -12.37 -7.43 10.78
N ASP A 94 -13.28 -7.41 9.82
CA ASP A 94 -13.89 -8.61 9.28
C ASP A 94 -12.89 -9.45 8.47
N HIS A 95 -12.08 -8.81 7.63
CA HIS A 95 -10.99 -9.48 6.91
C HIS A 95 -9.95 -10.06 7.87
N ALA A 96 -9.58 -9.34 8.93
CA ALA A 96 -8.63 -9.82 9.92
C ALA A 96 -9.16 -11.01 10.73
N ARG A 97 -10.46 -11.01 11.06
CA ARG A 97 -11.11 -12.15 11.72
C ARG A 97 -11.08 -13.39 10.82
N SER A 98 -11.56 -13.25 9.59
CA SER A 98 -11.56 -14.34 8.61
C SER A 98 -10.15 -14.88 8.34
N PHE A 99 -9.17 -13.98 8.23
CA PHE A 99 -7.77 -14.37 8.09
C PHE A 99 -7.27 -15.15 9.30
N GLN A 100 -7.49 -14.65 10.53
CA GLN A 100 -7.04 -15.31 11.77
C GLN A 100 -7.73 -16.66 11.99
N GLU A 101 -8.98 -16.83 11.57
CA GLU A 101 -9.67 -18.12 11.60
C GLU A 101 -9.01 -19.14 10.66
N LYS A 102 -8.59 -18.70 9.47
CA LYS A 102 -7.97 -19.57 8.46
C LYS A 102 -6.47 -19.82 8.73
N TYR A 103 -5.77 -18.82 9.24
CA TYR A 103 -4.31 -18.82 9.44
C TYR A 103 -3.95 -18.30 10.85
N PRO A 104 -4.30 -19.05 11.91
CA PRO A 104 -4.14 -18.59 13.29
C PRO A 104 -2.67 -18.40 13.67
N VAL A 105 -2.33 -17.22 14.19
CA VAL A 105 -1.04 -16.97 14.86
C VAL A 105 -1.16 -17.04 16.39
N ASN A 106 -0.06 -17.43 17.06
CA ASN A 106 0.00 -17.46 18.53
C ASN A 106 0.04 -16.03 19.09
N GLY A 107 -0.50 -15.82 20.29
CA GLY A 107 -0.46 -14.52 20.96
C GLY A 107 -1.35 -13.43 20.32
N TYR A 108 -2.23 -13.77 19.37
CA TYR A 108 -3.10 -12.80 18.69
C TYR A 108 -3.96 -12.00 19.67
N LEU A 109 -4.62 -12.67 20.61
CA LEU A 109 -5.49 -12.01 21.59
C LEU A 109 -4.68 -11.18 22.58
N ASP A 110 -3.52 -11.68 23.01
CA ASP A 110 -2.63 -10.98 23.93
C ASP A 110 -2.10 -9.69 23.29
N LYS A 111 -1.62 -9.76 22.04
CA LYS A 111 -1.17 -8.58 21.29
C LYS A 111 -2.30 -7.60 21.04
N LYS A 112 -3.51 -8.09 20.77
CA LYS A 112 -4.68 -7.23 20.58
C LYS A 112 -4.98 -6.46 21.88
N GLY A 113 -4.95 -7.14 23.03
CA GLY A 113 -5.13 -6.52 24.35
C GLY A 113 -4.01 -5.53 24.72
N GLU A 114 -2.77 -5.81 24.31
CA GLU A 114 -1.62 -4.92 24.52
C GLU A 114 -1.71 -3.64 23.69
N VAL A 115 -2.12 -3.75 22.43
CA VAL A 115 -1.97 -2.66 21.45
C VAL A 115 -3.19 -1.75 21.39
N PHE A 116 -4.40 -2.28 21.54
CA PHE A 116 -5.62 -1.49 21.43
C PHE A 116 -6.10 -1.03 22.81
N PRO A 117 -6.16 0.30 23.08
CA PRO A 117 -6.68 0.82 24.33
C PRO A 117 -8.10 0.30 24.63
N SER A 118 -8.37 0.11 25.92
CA SER A 118 -9.71 -0.31 26.38
C SER A 118 -10.79 0.62 25.84
N GLY A 119 -11.83 0.03 25.24
CA GLY A 119 -13.00 0.75 24.76
C GLY A 119 -12.84 1.49 23.42
N LEU A 120 -11.64 1.92 23.00
CA LEU A 120 -11.47 2.67 21.73
C LEU A 120 -11.93 1.87 20.52
N HIS A 121 -11.53 0.60 20.43
CA HIS A 121 -11.95 -0.29 19.36
C HIS A 121 -13.47 -0.50 19.36
N ALA A 122 -14.06 -0.76 20.53
CA ALA A 122 -15.51 -0.93 20.68
C ALA A 122 -16.27 0.35 20.30
N PHE A 123 -15.75 1.51 20.68
CA PHE A 123 -16.29 2.80 20.29
C PHE A 123 -16.25 2.98 18.77
N LEU A 124 -15.13 2.75 18.09
CA LEU A 124 -15.06 2.93 16.63
C LEU A 124 -15.90 1.93 15.84
N GLN A 125 -16.04 0.69 16.32
CA GLN A 125 -17.02 -0.27 15.76
C GLN A 125 -18.46 0.22 15.96
N GLY A 126 -18.79 0.68 17.17
CA GLY A 126 -20.09 1.31 17.43
C GLY A 126 -20.29 2.56 16.57
N PHE A 127 -19.22 3.31 16.31
CA PHE A 127 -19.27 4.56 15.57
C PHE A 127 -19.50 4.32 14.08
N ARG A 128 -18.96 3.22 13.53
CA ARG A 128 -19.39 2.72 12.23
C ARG A 128 -20.90 2.50 12.21
N ASN A 129 -21.43 1.76 13.19
CA ASN A 129 -22.87 1.44 13.23
C ASN A 129 -23.74 2.69 13.41
N TYR A 130 -23.30 3.65 14.22
CA TYR A 130 -23.91 4.97 14.34
C TYR A 130 -24.03 5.64 12.95
N ASN A 131 -22.92 5.70 12.21
CA ASN A 131 -22.83 6.35 10.91
C ASN A 131 -23.63 5.64 9.81
N THR A 132 -23.71 4.29 9.84
CA THR A 132 -24.39 3.50 8.79
C THR A 132 -25.86 3.23 9.08
N HIS A 133 -26.28 3.14 10.35
CA HIS A 133 -27.63 2.71 10.71
C HIS A 133 -28.47 3.81 11.36
N TRP A 134 -27.87 4.91 11.83
CA TRP A 134 -28.62 6.01 12.42
C TRP A 134 -28.47 7.31 11.64
N ARG A 135 -27.27 7.90 11.66
CA ARG A 135 -26.96 9.13 10.92
C ARG A 135 -25.45 9.33 10.84
N VAL A 136 -24.99 10.05 9.82
CA VAL A 136 -23.60 10.52 9.79
C VAL A 136 -23.40 11.56 10.89
N ALA A 137 -22.40 11.36 11.75
CA ALA A 137 -22.12 12.25 12.87
C ALA A 137 -21.87 13.68 12.41
N GLU A 138 -22.34 14.65 13.20
CA GLU A 138 -22.02 16.03 12.93
C GLU A 138 -20.52 16.26 13.15
N ALA A 139 -19.84 16.71 12.10
CA ALA A 139 -18.45 17.11 12.18
C ALA A 139 -18.38 18.58 12.63
N ASN A 140 -18.80 18.85 13.86
CA ASN A 140 -18.71 20.19 14.43
C ASN A 140 -17.24 20.61 14.47
N TRP A 141 -16.97 21.91 14.38
CA TRP A 141 -15.60 22.42 14.44
C TRP A 141 -15.50 23.67 15.29
N ASN A 142 -14.32 23.90 15.86
CA ASN A 142 -13.94 25.15 16.50
C ASN A 142 -12.53 25.56 16.09
N ILE A 143 -12.26 26.85 16.21
CA ILE A 143 -10.95 27.44 16.03
C ILE A 143 -10.57 28.05 17.37
N ILE A 144 -9.56 27.47 18.01
CA ILE A 144 -9.05 27.91 19.29
C ILE A 144 -7.82 28.77 19.03
N HIS A 145 -7.78 29.94 19.68
CA HIS A 145 -6.65 30.85 19.66
C HIS A 145 -6.01 30.86 21.04
N ASP A 146 -4.76 30.41 21.11
CA ASP A 146 -3.91 30.61 22.26
C ASP A 146 -3.13 31.93 22.05
N PHE A 147 -3.45 32.92 22.88
CA PHE A 147 -2.86 34.25 22.80
C PHE A 147 -1.41 34.30 23.33
N GLU A 148 -1.04 33.40 24.24
CA GLU A 148 0.30 33.36 24.85
C GLU A 148 1.29 32.71 23.89
N THR A 149 0.92 31.59 23.28
CA THR A 149 1.77 30.87 22.32
C THR A 149 1.60 31.35 20.88
N ARG A 150 0.63 32.23 20.63
CA ARG A 150 0.13 32.61 19.29
C ARG A 150 -0.26 31.39 18.46
N ALA A 151 -0.58 30.26 19.10
CA ALA A 151 -1.01 29.06 18.41
C ALA A 151 -2.48 29.19 18.01
N ARG A 152 -2.79 28.76 16.79
CA ARG A 152 -4.15 28.62 16.30
C ARG A 152 -4.40 27.16 15.99
N GLU A 153 -5.36 26.57 16.67
CA GLU A 153 -5.70 25.17 16.52
C GLU A 153 -7.13 25.03 15.99
N VAL A 154 -7.30 24.20 14.97
CA VAL A 154 -8.62 23.80 14.48
C VAL A 154 -8.89 22.38 14.92
N ARG A 155 -10.05 22.16 15.53
CA ARG A 155 -10.51 20.81 15.90
C ARG A 155 -11.87 20.53 15.29
N PHE A 156 -11.99 19.33 14.73
CA PHE A 156 -13.27 18.72 14.41
C PHE A 156 -13.64 17.76 15.54
N PHE A 157 -14.88 17.82 16.00
CA PHE A 157 -15.28 17.16 17.22
C PHE A 157 -16.74 16.72 17.20
N ILE A 158 -17.05 15.77 18.09
CA ILE A 158 -18.41 15.26 18.30
C ILE A 158 -18.69 15.34 19.79
N THR A 159 -19.79 15.98 20.17
CA THR A 159 -20.14 16.11 21.60
C THR A 159 -20.61 14.78 22.17
N GLN A 160 -20.33 14.52 23.45
CA GLN A 160 -20.88 13.34 24.11
C GLN A 160 -22.41 13.35 24.11
N LYS A 161 -23.01 14.55 24.27
CA LYS A 161 -24.46 14.74 24.18
C LYS A 161 -25.03 14.23 22.86
N GLU A 162 -24.35 14.46 21.74
CA GLU A 162 -24.75 13.91 20.45
C GLU A 162 -24.61 12.39 20.42
N LEU A 163 -23.46 11.86 20.84
CA LEU A 163 -23.18 10.43 20.81
C LEU A 163 -24.22 9.65 21.63
N PHE A 164 -24.55 10.11 22.84
CA PHE A 164 -25.52 9.47 23.73
C PHE A 164 -26.99 9.55 23.26
N ARG A 165 -27.31 10.29 22.19
CA ARG A 165 -28.65 10.24 21.59
C ARG A 165 -28.93 8.89 20.92
N TRP A 166 -27.90 8.20 20.46
CA TRP A 166 -28.05 6.85 19.92
C TRP A 166 -27.93 5.82 21.04
N THR A 167 -28.90 4.92 21.17
CA THR A 167 -28.93 3.91 22.23
C THR A 167 -28.21 2.61 21.87
N GLY A 168 -27.79 2.45 20.60
CA GLY A 168 -27.18 1.24 20.04
C GLY A 168 -25.72 0.98 20.44
N TRP A 169 -25.13 1.81 21.30
CA TRP A 169 -23.79 1.57 21.83
C TRP A 169 -23.74 0.34 22.74
N ASN A 170 -22.72 -0.49 22.57
CA ASN A 170 -22.40 -1.55 23.53
C ASN A 170 -21.75 -0.97 24.81
N THR A 171 -21.63 -1.79 25.85
CA THR A 171 -21.07 -1.37 27.15
C THR A 171 -19.68 -0.75 27.03
N GLY A 172 -18.77 -1.39 26.29
CA GLY A 172 -17.41 -0.88 26.11
C GLY A 172 -17.35 0.47 25.39
N ALA A 173 -18.20 0.69 24.39
CA ALA A 173 -18.32 1.97 23.71
C ALA A 173 -18.90 3.06 24.62
N LYS A 174 -19.94 2.74 25.41
CA LYS A 174 -20.52 3.67 26.39
C LYS A 174 -19.49 4.10 27.44
N GLU A 175 -18.73 3.16 27.98
CA GLU A 175 -17.66 3.44 28.93
C GLU A 175 -16.57 4.30 28.31
N TYR A 176 -16.19 4.04 27.06
CA TYR A 176 -15.23 4.88 26.34
C TYR A 176 -15.74 6.31 26.16
N ILE A 177 -16.99 6.48 25.69
CA ILE A 177 -17.60 7.81 25.50
C ILE A 177 -17.69 8.56 26.82
N ALA A 178 -18.03 7.89 27.92
CA ALA A 178 -18.13 8.54 29.24
C ALA A 178 -16.77 8.99 29.80
N LYS A 179 -15.68 8.28 29.45
CA LYS A 179 -14.32 8.57 29.92
C LYS A 179 -13.52 9.48 28.99
N SER A 180 -13.98 9.68 27.75
CA SER A 180 -13.30 10.55 26.78
C SER A 180 -13.51 12.03 27.11
N SER A 181 -12.71 12.90 26.47
CA SER A 181 -12.95 14.34 26.54
C SER A 181 -14.32 14.69 25.94
N ASP A 182 -14.98 15.72 26.48
CA ASP A 182 -16.13 16.36 25.84
C ASP A 182 -15.73 17.77 25.38
N PRO A 183 -15.73 18.05 24.06
CA PRO A 183 -16.10 17.15 22.98
C PRO A 183 -15.01 16.12 22.61
N VAL A 184 -15.41 15.05 21.92
CA VAL A 184 -14.52 14.00 21.41
C VAL A 184 -13.83 14.51 20.15
N ASP A 185 -12.50 14.65 20.19
CA ASP A 185 -11.71 15.10 19.04
C ASP A 185 -11.56 13.99 17.99
N VAL A 186 -12.03 14.28 16.78
CA VAL A 186 -12.04 13.34 15.64
C VAL A 186 -10.63 12.99 15.19
N ARG A 187 -9.73 13.98 15.08
CA ARG A 187 -8.34 13.76 14.67
C ARG A 187 -7.63 12.87 15.68
N HIS A 188 -7.87 13.11 16.96
CA HIS A 188 -7.25 12.35 18.05
C HIS A 188 -7.63 10.87 18.01
N ILE A 189 -8.93 10.55 17.98
CA ILE A 189 -9.40 9.14 18.03
C ILE A 189 -8.90 8.32 16.83
N PHE A 190 -8.92 8.88 15.62
CA PHE A 190 -8.45 8.18 14.44
C PHE A 190 -6.92 8.11 14.38
N SER A 191 -6.21 9.12 14.87
CA SER A 191 -4.74 9.08 14.96
C SER A 191 -4.28 7.99 15.93
N GLN A 192 -4.91 7.90 17.11
CA GLN A 192 -4.63 6.85 18.08
C GLN A 192 -4.91 5.46 17.50
N TYR A 193 -6.09 5.26 16.90
CA TYR A 193 -6.43 3.96 16.34
C TYR A 193 -5.55 3.57 15.16
N ARG A 194 -5.19 4.52 14.28
CA ARG A 194 -4.25 4.29 13.18
C ARG A 194 -2.88 3.81 13.68
N LYS A 195 -2.37 4.38 14.78
CA LYS A 195 -1.12 3.91 15.41
C LYS A 195 -1.26 2.49 15.94
N CYS A 196 -2.41 2.15 16.55
CA CYS A 196 -2.69 0.81 17.05
C CYS A 196 -2.73 -0.21 15.90
N VAL A 197 -3.45 0.10 14.81
CA VAL A 197 -3.50 -0.72 13.59
C VAL A 197 -2.10 -0.97 13.04
N HIS A 198 -1.29 0.09 12.87
CA HIS A 198 0.07 -0.06 12.36
C HIS A 198 0.91 -0.98 13.26
N ARG A 199 0.96 -0.72 14.57
CA ARG A 199 1.73 -1.53 15.53
C ARG A 199 1.28 -2.99 15.55
N PHE A 200 -0.02 -3.24 15.56
CA PHE A 200 -0.57 -4.59 15.60
C PHE A 200 -0.24 -5.36 14.31
N TYR A 201 -0.49 -4.77 13.14
CA TYR A 201 -0.30 -5.50 11.89
C TYR A 201 1.15 -5.61 11.45
N SER A 202 2.04 -4.69 11.86
CA SER A 202 3.49 -4.89 11.71
C SER A 202 3.99 -6.12 12.47
N TRP A 203 3.50 -6.34 13.69
CA TRP A 203 3.79 -7.56 14.45
C TRP A 203 3.14 -8.80 13.80
N HIS A 204 1.83 -8.72 13.51
CA HIS A 204 1.07 -9.85 12.96
C HIS A 204 1.66 -10.35 11.64
N TRP A 205 2.13 -9.44 10.79
CA TRP A 205 2.83 -9.77 9.56
C TRP A 205 4.04 -10.68 9.81
N GLY A 206 4.88 -10.30 10.77
CA GLY A 206 6.04 -11.10 11.18
C GLY A 206 5.65 -12.50 11.64
N GLU A 207 4.64 -12.60 12.52
CA GLU A 207 4.17 -13.89 13.04
C GLU A 207 3.61 -14.81 11.95
N VAL A 208 2.83 -14.26 11.01
CA VAL A 208 2.30 -15.03 9.88
C VAL A 208 3.45 -15.56 9.02
N LEU A 209 4.41 -14.71 8.67
CA LEU A 209 5.54 -15.13 7.84
C LEU A 209 6.41 -16.19 8.53
N SER A 210 6.69 -16.01 9.83
CA SER A 210 7.48 -16.99 10.59
C SER A 210 6.74 -18.33 10.73
N ARG A 211 5.43 -18.31 11.01
CA ARG A 211 4.65 -19.52 11.25
C ARG A 211 4.39 -20.34 9.99
N TYR A 212 4.16 -19.67 8.85
CA TYR A 212 3.70 -20.31 7.62
C TYR A 212 4.77 -20.39 6.52
N ALA A 213 6.05 -20.25 6.89
CA ALA A 213 7.17 -20.24 5.95
C ALA A 213 7.15 -21.43 4.98
N GLU A 214 7.03 -22.65 5.52
CA GLU A 214 7.01 -23.88 4.72
C GLU A 214 5.80 -23.94 3.75
N THR A 215 4.70 -23.27 4.08
CA THR A 215 3.50 -23.23 3.24
C THR A 215 3.69 -22.31 2.04
N TYR A 216 4.22 -21.09 2.23
CA TYR A 216 4.33 -20.12 1.13
C TYR A 216 5.65 -20.18 0.35
N GLN A 217 6.72 -20.73 0.93
CA GLN A 217 8.03 -20.79 0.25
C GLN A 217 7.99 -21.52 -1.11
N PRO A 218 7.35 -22.70 -1.25
CA PRO A 218 7.21 -23.36 -2.55
C PRO A 218 6.46 -22.49 -3.56
N TYR A 219 5.39 -21.81 -3.13
CA TYR A 219 4.64 -20.89 -3.97
C TYR A 219 5.51 -19.74 -4.50
N LEU A 220 6.28 -19.10 -3.62
CA LEU A 220 7.19 -18.01 -4.01
C LEU A 220 8.27 -18.51 -4.97
N TYR A 221 8.81 -19.70 -4.74
CA TYR A 221 9.75 -20.35 -5.65
C TYR A 221 9.11 -20.56 -7.03
N TYR A 222 7.91 -21.13 -7.10
CA TYR A 222 7.21 -21.36 -8.36
C TYR A 222 6.89 -20.07 -9.11
N LYS A 223 6.43 -19.02 -8.41
CA LYS A 223 6.21 -17.70 -8.98
C LYS A 223 7.51 -17.11 -9.54
N ARG A 224 8.62 -17.22 -8.80
CA ARG A 224 9.94 -16.74 -9.23
C ARG A 224 10.40 -17.46 -10.51
N VAL A 225 10.34 -18.79 -10.54
CA VAL A 225 10.72 -19.60 -11.71
C VAL A 225 9.86 -19.25 -12.92
N LEU A 226 8.53 -19.18 -12.76
CA LEU A 226 7.63 -18.82 -13.85
C LEU A 226 7.90 -17.41 -14.39
N ARG A 227 8.15 -16.44 -13.49
CA ARG A 227 8.52 -15.06 -13.87
C ARG A 227 9.82 -15.05 -14.66
N GLY A 228 10.82 -15.82 -14.24
CA GLY A 228 12.10 -15.96 -14.92
C GLY A 228 11.97 -16.58 -16.32
N ILE A 229 11.19 -17.65 -16.47
CA ILE A 229 10.90 -18.28 -17.78
C ILE A 229 10.23 -17.29 -18.72
N ARG A 230 9.23 -16.54 -18.25
CA ARG A 230 8.56 -15.50 -19.05
C ARG A 230 9.52 -14.40 -19.50
N LYS A 231 10.36 -13.91 -18.58
CA LYS A 231 11.41 -12.93 -18.91
C LYS A 231 12.40 -13.50 -19.92
N LYS A 232 12.87 -14.75 -19.74
CA LYS A 232 13.75 -15.46 -20.69
C LYS A 232 13.15 -15.49 -22.09
N LEU A 233 11.88 -15.87 -22.21
CA LEU A 233 11.18 -15.93 -23.50
C LEU A 233 11.08 -14.55 -24.16
N LEU A 234 10.64 -13.54 -23.39
CA LEU A 234 10.54 -12.17 -23.88
C LEU A 234 11.90 -11.66 -24.37
N TRP A 235 12.94 -11.75 -23.53
CA TRP A 235 14.25 -11.22 -23.87
C TRP A 235 14.94 -12.05 -24.96
N ASN A 236 14.78 -13.37 -25.01
CA ASN A 236 15.31 -14.15 -26.13
C ASN A 236 14.66 -13.75 -27.45
N MET A 237 13.35 -13.46 -27.45
CA MET A 237 12.64 -12.93 -28.63
C MET A 237 13.18 -11.54 -29.02
N LEU A 238 13.30 -10.61 -28.07
CA LEU A 238 13.85 -9.27 -28.32
C LEU A 238 15.28 -9.31 -28.87
N LEU A 239 16.15 -10.13 -28.28
CA LEU A 239 17.54 -10.23 -28.71
C LEU A 239 17.67 -10.94 -30.07
N THR A 240 16.82 -11.92 -30.37
CA THR A 240 16.85 -12.64 -31.66
C THR A 240 16.35 -11.77 -32.81
N HIS A 241 15.36 -10.91 -32.55
CA HIS A 241 14.76 -10.03 -33.56
C HIS A 241 15.28 -8.59 -33.54
N ALA A 242 16.39 -8.33 -32.84
CA ALA A 242 17.03 -7.03 -32.88
C ALA A 242 17.49 -6.69 -34.31
N PRO A 243 17.20 -5.48 -34.84
CA PRO A 243 17.70 -5.07 -36.14
C PRO A 243 19.23 -5.09 -36.16
N LYS A 244 19.83 -5.52 -37.27
CA LYS A 244 21.30 -5.71 -37.38
C LYS A 244 22.10 -4.41 -37.21
N ASP A 245 21.47 -3.29 -37.52
CA ASP A 245 21.98 -1.92 -37.46
C ASP A 245 21.44 -1.13 -36.27
N ALA A 246 20.67 -1.78 -35.39
CA ALA A 246 20.09 -1.10 -34.24
C ALA A 246 21.18 -0.58 -33.30
N ASN A 247 21.03 0.68 -32.89
CA ASN A 247 21.77 1.17 -31.73
C ASN A 247 21.30 0.39 -30.48
N PRO A 248 22.18 -0.34 -29.79
CA PRO A 248 21.78 -1.23 -28.69
C PRO A 248 21.09 -0.48 -27.55
N TYR A 249 21.54 0.74 -27.26
CA TYR A 249 20.98 1.57 -26.21
C TYR A 249 19.59 2.10 -26.57
N ALA A 250 19.39 2.50 -27.84
CA ALA A 250 18.08 2.94 -28.32
C ALA A 250 17.07 1.78 -28.43
N TYR A 251 17.54 0.57 -28.75
CA TYR A 251 16.69 -0.61 -28.89
C TYR A 251 16.32 -1.20 -27.52
N ILE A 252 17.32 -1.57 -26.72
CA ILE A 252 17.13 -2.18 -25.40
C ILE A 252 16.51 -1.17 -24.43
N GLY A 253 16.86 0.12 -24.53
CA GLY A 253 16.33 1.18 -23.68
C GLY A 253 14.81 1.34 -23.74
N LYS A 254 14.13 0.85 -24.78
CA LYS A 254 12.65 0.83 -24.85
C LYS A 254 12.01 -0.04 -23.77
N TYR A 255 12.77 -0.97 -23.20
CA TYR A 255 12.31 -1.98 -22.25
C TYR A 255 12.91 -1.81 -20.86
N LEU A 256 13.67 -0.73 -20.64
CA LEU A 256 14.34 -0.42 -19.38
C LEU A 256 13.78 0.87 -18.78
N SER A 257 13.80 0.95 -17.45
CA SER A 257 13.54 2.22 -16.76
C SER A 257 14.67 3.21 -17.02
N LYS A 258 14.40 4.51 -16.82
CA LYS A 258 15.41 5.56 -16.93
C LYS A 258 16.65 5.26 -16.08
N GLU A 259 16.44 4.85 -14.83
CA GLU A 259 17.52 4.51 -13.90
C GLU A 259 18.37 3.32 -14.39
N GLN A 260 17.74 2.31 -14.99
CA GLN A 260 18.45 1.16 -15.55
C GLN A 260 19.30 1.54 -16.77
N ILE A 261 18.81 2.44 -17.62
CA ILE A 261 19.58 2.95 -18.77
C ILE A 261 20.79 3.74 -18.29
N GLU A 262 20.61 4.64 -17.31
CA GLU A 262 21.70 5.43 -16.74
C GLU A 262 22.80 4.55 -16.15
N LYS A 263 22.43 3.52 -15.37
CA LYS A 263 23.38 2.52 -14.85
C LYS A 263 24.15 1.82 -15.96
N LEU A 264 23.47 1.46 -17.05
CA LEU A 264 24.09 0.77 -18.17
C LEU A 264 25.07 1.67 -18.95
N LEU A 265 24.70 2.94 -19.15
CA LEU A 265 25.53 3.92 -19.85
C LEU A 265 26.74 4.40 -19.03
N ALA A 266 26.70 4.27 -17.71
CA ALA A 266 27.84 4.57 -16.84
C ALA A 266 29.00 3.56 -16.97
N LEU A 267 28.73 2.37 -17.50
CA LEU A 267 29.73 1.33 -17.74
C LEU A 267 30.46 1.56 -19.07
N GLN A 268 31.61 0.92 -19.23
CA GLN A 268 32.37 0.97 -20.49
C GLN A 268 31.47 0.61 -21.67
N SER A 269 31.43 1.48 -22.68
CA SER A 269 30.54 1.32 -23.82
C SER A 269 30.86 0.05 -24.61
N ARG A 270 29.82 -0.67 -25.04
CA ARG A 270 29.92 -1.90 -25.84
C ARG A 270 30.74 -3.00 -25.17
N SER A 271 30.71 -3.06 -23.84
CA SER A 271 31.46 -4.05 -23.06
C SER A 271 30.60 -5.22 -22.60
N GLU A 272 31.25 -6.32 -22.22
CA GLU A 272 30.55 -7.42 -21.52
C GLU A 272 30.02 -6.99 -20.15
N ALA A 273 30.63 -6.01 -19.50
CA ALA A 273 30.13 -5.45 -18.24
C ALA A 273 28.71 -4.87 -18.40
N GLN A 274 28.38 -4.28 -19.55
CA GLN A 274 27.02 -3.82 -19.85
C GLN A 274 26.02 -4.98 -20.00
N VAL A 275 26.47 -6.11 -20.52
CA VAL A 275 25.64 -7.32 -20.63
C VAL A 275 25.40 -7.93 -19.26
N ASP A 276 26.44 -8.05 -18.44
CA ASP A 276 26.33 -8.62 -17.09
C ASP A 276 25.44 -7.75 -16.20
N ALA A 277 25.60 -6.41 -16.27
CA ALA A 277 24.72 -5.47 -15.58
C ALA A 277 23.27 -5.55 -16.08
N LEU A 278 23.06 -5.75 -17.38
CA LEU A 278 21.71 -5.98 -17.92
C LEU A 278 21.09 -7.25 -17.33
N ILE A 279 21.84 -8.36 -17.28
CA ILE A 279 21.36 -9.62 -16.70
C ILE A 279 21.03 -9.45 -15.21
N GLU A 280 21.87 -8.74 -14.46
CA GLU A 280 21.67 -8.44 -13.04
C GLU A 280 20.42 -7.58 -12.81
N MET A 281 20.30 -6.44 -13.51
CA MET A 281 19.15 -5.54 -13.39
C MET A 281 17.82 -6.20 -13.73
N LEU A 282 17.86 -7.22 -14.60
CA LEU A 282 16.69 -8.00 -14.98
C LEU A 282 16.42 -9.19 -14.07
N ASP A 283 17.28 -9.48 -13.08
CA ASP A 283 17.22 -10.64 -12.20
C ASP A 283 17.17 -11.95 -13.02
N MET A 284 18.13 -12.08 -13.96
CA MET A 284 18.16 -13.12 -14.99
C MET A 284 19.32 -14.11 -14.87
N HIS A 285 20.13 -14.07 -13.81
CA HIS A 285 21.31 -14.94 -13.65
C HIS A 285 20.98 -16.42 -13.79
N GLU A 286 19.86 -16.88 -13.22
CA GLU A 286 19.43 -18.28 -13.30
C GLU A 286 18.74 -18.65 -14.64
N PHE A 287 18.37 -17.66 -15.44
CA PHE A 287 17.51 -17.85 -16.63
C PHE A 287 18.22 -17.48 -17.94
N CYS A 288 19.33 -16.74 -17.88
CA CYS A 288 20.14 -16.35 -19.03
C CYS A 288 21.21 -17.42 -19.30
N GLY A 289 20.91 -18.33 -20.24
CA GLY A 289 21.89 -19.33 -20.68
C GLY A 289 22.99 -18.74 -21.58
N PRO A 290 24.07 -19.50 -21.85
CA PRO A 290 25.20 -19.04 -22.66
C PRO A 290 24.80 -18.50 -24.05
N GLU A 291 23.83 -19.15 -24.70
CA GLU A 291 23.33 -18.74 -26.02
C GLU A 291 22.65 -17.36 -25.96
N MET A 292 21.83 -17.13 -24.94
CA MET A 292 21.13 -15.86 -24.75
C MET A 292 22.10 -14.73 -24.38
N ARG A 293 23.10 -15.03 -23.54
CA ARG A 293 24.20 -14.10 -23.25
C ARG A 293 24.97 -13.73 -24.53
N ALA A 294 25.28 -14.71 -25.39
CA ALA A 294 25.96 -14.46 -26.66
C ALA A 294 25.15 -13.53 -27.58
N LYS A 295 23.82 -13.68 -27.64
CA LYS A 295 22.95 -12.76 -28.38
C LYS A 295 22.99 -11.34 -27.80
N ALA A 296 22.97 -11.20 -26.47
CA ALA A 296 23.10 -9.90 -25.82
C ALA A 296 24.47 -9.24 -26.13
N VAL A 297 25.57 -9.99 -26.01
CA VAL A 297 26.92 -9.54 -26.37
C VAL A 297 26.96 -9.08 -27.83
N SER A 298 26.38 -9.85 -28.76
CA SER A 298 26.33 -9.50 -30.17
C SER A 298 25.62 -8.17 -30.43
N ILE A 299 24.57 -7.84 -29.67
CA ILE A 299 23.85 -6.58 -29.81
C ILE A 299 24.67 -5.41 -29.29
N PHE A 300 25.29 -5.55 -28.12
CA PHE A 300 26.09 -4.46 -27.54
C PHE A 300 27.38 -4.19 -28.34
N GLN A 301 28.05 -5.23 -28.82
CA GLN A 301 29.33 -5.10 -29.52
C GLN A 301 29.16 -4.76 -31.01
N GLY A 302 28.10 -5.27 -31.65
CA GLY A 302 27.80 -5.07 -33.07
C GLY A 302 28.80 -5.76 -34.02
N SER A 303 28.38 -6.07 -35.25
CA SER A 303 29.29 -6.51 -36.30
C SER A 303 30.08 -5.31 -36.84
N LYS A 304 31.34 -5.20 -36.40
CA LYS A 304 32.40 -4.23 -36.74
C LYS A 304 32.38 -2.85 -36.05
N SER A 305 33.59 -2.55 -35.57
CA SER A 305 34.14 -1.38 -34.89
C SER A 305 33.62 -0.02 -35.38
N CYS A 306 33.27 0.83 -34.41
CA CYS A 306 33.32 2.28 -34.60
C CYS A 306 34.79 2.67 -34.89
N PRO A 307 35.11 3.43 -35.95
CA PRO A 307 36.44 3.98 -36.10
C PRO A 307 36.68 4.92 -34.92
N MET A 308 37.81 4.74 -34.24
CA MET A 308 38.29 5.70 -33.24
C MET A 308 38.34 7.09 -33.87
N PRO A 309 37.95 8.15 -33.16
CA PRO A 309 38.18 9.50 -33.64
C PRO A 309 39.70 9.68 -33.80
N THR A 310 40.12 9.99 -35.03
CA THR A 310 41.45 10.55 -35.27
C THR A 310 41.54 11.84 -34.47
N SER A 311 42.51 11.89 -33.58
CA SER A 311 42.95 13.12 -32.93
C SER A 311 43.48 14.07 -33.99
N ASP A 312 42.75 15.15 -34.25
CA ASP A 312 43.28 16.41 -34.76
C ASP A 312 42.83 17.53 -33.81
#